data_AF-A0A8T5QSQ4-F1
#
_entry.id   AF-A0A8T5QSQ4-F1
#
_cell.length_a   1.000
_cell.length_b   1.000
_cell.length_c   1.000
_cell.angle_alpha   90.00
_cell.angle_beta   90.00
_cell.angle_gamma   90.00
#
_symmetry.space_group_name_H-M   'P 1'
#
loop_
_entity.id
_entity.type
_entity.pdbx_description
1 polymer ?
#
loop_
_entity_poly.entity_id
_entity_poly.type
_entity_poly.pdbx_seq_one_letter_code
_entity_poly.pdbx_strand_id
1 'polypeptide(L)'
;MAFLKFLEKDKEKEKDVVSGKRPSLPPLPKLEPIKETSMFAKKMPPMPSREMPLFPDISRAVPPPPPPVPRELPSPFVEEIRSVGEARPMVKPAFRARPAPPPLPPFPQPRRISPAEIATVERMEEREVGRERKEIEELKKRAPKKTIFVEINDFKELLEGIGDIREHLGEHEAILDKLVAIKNEEDRHFDKWQAQLTDLQRKLLFVDKTLFETKYV
;
A
#
# COMPACT_ATOMS: atom_id res chain seq x y z
N MET A 1 10.04 -51.65 13.96
CA MET A 1 10.23 -52.14 12.57
C MET A 1 9.24 -51.56 11.55
N ALA A 2 8.25 -50.73 11.94
CA ALA A 2 7.26 -50.17 10.98
C ALA A 2 7.64 -48.82 10.35
N PHE A 3 8.59 -48.08 10.94
CA PHE A 3 8.94 -46.72 10.49
C PHE A 3 9.90 -46.70 9.28
N LEU A 4 10.70 -47.75 9.09
CA LEU A 4 11.61 -47.87 7.95
C LEU A 4 10.89 -48.15 6.62
N LYS A 5 9.67 -48.69 6.65
CA LYS A 5 8.85 -48.88 5.44
C LYS A 5 8.24 -47.59 4.89
N PHE A 6 8.30 -46.49 5.64
CA PHE A 6 7.77 -45.20 5.19
C PHE A 6 8.78 -44.47 4.28
N LEU A 7 10.08 -44.54 4.59
CA LEU A 7 11.14 -43.87 3.82
C LEU A 7 11.40 -44.49 2.44
N GLU A 8 11.02 -45.74 2.21
CA GLU A 8 11.26 -46.42 0.94
C GLU A 8 10.17 -46.12 -0.10
N LYS A 9 9.00 -45.62 0.34
CA LYS A 9 7.85 -45.34 -0.54
C LYS A 9 7.94 -44.01 -1.29
N ASP A 10 8.84 -43.12 -0.88
CA ASP A 10 9.03 -41.82 -1.54
C ASP A 10 10.04 -41.87 -2.70
N LYS A 11 10.83 -42.94 -2.80
CA LYS A 11 11.85 -43.08 -3.87
C LYS A 11 11.28 -43.56 -5.22
N GLU A 12 10.06 -44.08 -5.25
CA GLU A 12 9.42 -44.53 -6.51
C GLU A 12 8.68 -43.41 -7.26
N LYS A 13 8.35 -42.28 -6.61
CA LYS A 13 7.60 -41.20 -7.27
C LYS A 13 8.45 -40.25 -8.12
N GLU A 14 9.78 -40.37 -8.07
CA GLU A 14 10.69 -39.45 -8.77
C GLU A 14 10.99 -39.86 -10.22
N LYS A 15 10.55 -41.06 -10.66
CA LYS A 15 10.78 -41.53 -12.05
C LYS A 15 9.71 -41.12 -13.06
N ASP A 16 8.60 -40.52 -12.64
CA ASP A 16 7.49 -40.20 -13.56
C ASP A 16 7.52 -38.76 -14.13
N VAL A 17 8.50 -37.93 -13.75
CA VAL A 17 8.54 -36.51 -14.14
C VAL A 17 9.12 -36.27 -15.56
N VAL A 18 9.64 -37.30 -16.24
CA VAL A 18 10.26 -37.16 -17.58
C VAL A 18 9.26 -37.30 -18.74
N SER A 19 8.01 -37.71 -18.50
CA SER A 19 6.97 -37.65 -19.54
C SER A 19 6.12 -36.40 -19.31
N GLY A 20 6.02 -35.51 -20.29
CA GLY A 20 5.29 -34.22 -20.24
C GLY A 20 3.77 -34.30 -20.03
N LYS A 21 3.26 -35.31 -19.30
CA LYS A 21 1.90 -35.35 -18.77
C LYS A 21 1.88 -34.48 -17.51
N ARG A 22 1.27 -33.30 -17.63
CA ARG A 22 0.92 -32.48 -16.47
C ARG A 22 0.17 -33.36 -15.46
N PRO A 23 0.61 -33.44 -14.19
CA PRO A 23 -0.13 -34.17 -13.18
C PRO A 23 -1.53 -33.56 -13.10
N SER A 24 -2.56 -34.34 -13.47
CA SER A 24 -3.93 -33.92 -13.33
C SER A 24 -4.17 -33.66 -11.85
N LEU A 25 -4.50 -32.42 -11.51
CA LEU A 25 -4.84 -32.03 -10.16
C LEU A 25 -5.89 -33.00 -9.61
N PRO A 26 -5.72 -33.51 -8.37
CA PRO A 26 -6.74 -34.33 -7.75
C PRO A 26 -8.07 -33.57 -7.79
N PRO A 27 -9.18 -34.24 -8.16
CA PRO A 27 -10.47 -33.57 -8.22
C PRO A 27 -10.77 -32.92 -6.87
N LEU A 28 -11.12 -31.64 -6.90
CA LEU A 28 -11.48 -30.89 -5.70
C LEU A 28 -12.49 -31.70 -4.89
N PRO A 29 -12.27 -31.88 -3.57
CA PRO A 29 -13.26 -32.52 -2.72
C PRO A 29 -14.59 -31.77 -2.89
N LYS A 30 -15.67 -32.51 -3.17
CA LYS A 30 -17.00 -31.94 -3.27
C LYS A 30 -17.32 -31.31 -1.92
N LEU A 31 -17.38 -29.97 -1.89
CA LEU A 31 -17.79 -29.23 -0.70
C LEU A 31 -19.21 -29.66 -0.37
N GLU A 32 -19.36 -30.43 0.70
CA GLU A 32 -20.67 -30.70 1.25
C GLU A 32 -21.28 -29.36 1.70
N PRO A 33 -22.57 -29.11 1.42
CA PRO A 33 -23.23 -27.90 1.88
C PRO A 33 -23.09 -27.83 3.39
N ILE A 34 -22.48 -26.75 3.87
CA ILE A 34 -22.31 -26.45 5.28
C ILE A 34 -23.72 -26.42 5.87
N LYS A 35 -24.10 -27.49 6.58
CA LYS A 35 -25.30 -27.49 7.39
C LYS A 35 -25.08 -26.41 8.43
N GLU A 36 -25.87 -25.34 8.36
CA GLU A 36 -25.93 -24.28 9.36
C GLU A 36 -26.31 -24.89 10.72
N THR A 37 -25.32 -25.45 11.41
CA THR A 37 -25.45 -25.77 12.82
C THR A 37 -25.38 -24.47 13.58
N SER A 38 -26.54 -23.83 13.66
CA SER A 38 -26.90 -22.75 14.59
C SER A 38 -26.63 -23.21 16.02
N MET A 39 -25.37 -23.18 16.44
CA MET A 39 -24.95 -23.36 17.83
C MET A 39 -25.06 -22.06 18.64
N PHE A 40 -25.50 -20.97 18.00
CA PHE A 40 -25.74 -19.67 18.66
C PHE A 40 -27.14 -19.52 19.28
N ALA A 41 -28.01 -20.53 19.19
CA ALA A 41 -29.32 -20.53 19.87
C ALA A 41 -29.24 -20.83 21.38
N LYS A 42 -28.09 -20.58 22.03
CA LYS A 42 -27.98 -20.61 23.49
C LYS A 42 -28.57 -19.30 24.02
N LYS A 43 -29.84 -19.37 24.43
CA LYS A 43 -30.61 -18.33 25.16
C LYS A 43 -29.69 -17.37 25.91
N MET A 44 -29.39 -16.22 25.30
CA MET A 44 -28.79 -15.12 26.03
C MET A 44 -29.88 -14.55 26.96
N PRO A 45 -29.51 -14.17 28.20
CA PRO A 45 -30.43 -13.45 29.08
C PRO A 45 -30.90 -12.16 28.38
N PRO A 46 -32.17 -11.75 28.58
CA PRO A 46 -32.68 -10.51 28.01
C PRO A 46 -31.80 -9.36 28.49
N MET A 47 -31.23 -8.60 27.55
CA MET A 47 -30.47 -7.42 27.91
C MET A 47 -31.41 -6.45 28.65
N PRO A 48 -30.93 -5.77 29.72
CA PRO A 48 -31.69 -4.71 30.35
C PRO A 48 -31.98 -3.64 29.30
N SER A 49 -33.27 -3.36 29.09
CA SER A 49 -33.74 -2.27 28.24
C SER A 49 -33.18 -0.96 28.80
N ARG A 50 -32.05 -0.52 28.24
CA ARG A 50 -31.51 0.80 28.51
C ARG A 50 -32.45 1.77 27.81
N GLU A 51 -33.33 2.40 28.57
CA GLU A 51 -34.12 3.54 28.13
C GLU A 51 -33.12 4.59 27.62
N MET A 52 -32.98 4.68 26.30
CA MET A 52 -32.21 5.75 25.70
C MET A 52 -33.02 7.03 25.89
N PRO A 53 -32.41 8.11 26.42
CA PRO A 53 -33.09 9.40 26.48
C PRO A 53 -33.51 9.78 25.06
N LEU A 54 -34.80 10.12 24.90
CA LEU A 54 -35.34 10.65 23.66
C LEU A 54 -34.46 11.84 23.24
N PHE A 55 -33.73 11.68 22.13
CA PHE A 55 -33.08 12.81 21.51
C PHE A 55 -34.17 13.78 21.04
N PRO A 56 -34.05 15.09 21.33
CA PRO A 56 -35.00 16.08 20.84
C PRO A 56 -35.02 16.04 19.30
N ASP A 57 -36.22 16.09 18.72
CA ASP A 57 -36.46 16.07 17.29
C ASP A 57 -35.80 17.30 16.62
N ILE A 58 -34.67 17.07 15.94
CA ILE A 58 -33.86 18.13 15.29
C ILE A 58 -34.46 18.52 13.92
N SER A 59 -35.62 17.95 13.53
CA SER A 59 -36.25 18.21 12.22
C SER A 59 -36.76 19.63 11.97
N ARG A 60 -36.52 20.58 12.90
CA ARG A 60 -36.95 21.98 12.77
C ARG A 60 -35.86 23.02 13.06
N ALA A 61 -34.59 22.65 12.90
CA ALA A 61 -33.51 23.64 12.88
C ALA A 61 -33.56 24.41 11.55
N VAL A 62 -34.09 25.65 11.60
CA VAL A 62 -33.90 26.65 10.56
C VAL A 62 -32.38 26.77 10.32
N PRO A 63 -31.88 26.57 9.10
CA PRO A 63 -30.45 26.67 8.84
C PRO A 63 -29.97 28.05 9.27
N PRO A 64 -28.85 28.14 10.02
CA PRO A 64 -28.30 29.43 10.41
C PRO A 64 -28.04 30.26 9.15
N PRO A 65 -28.30 31.58 9.19
CA PRO A 65 -27.99 32.45 8.06
C PRO A 65 -26.52 32.27 7.68
N PRO A 66 -26.19 32.28 6.38
CA PRO A 66 -24.81 32.13 5.93
C PRO A 66 -23.94 33.18 6.63
N PRO A 67 -22.71 32.82 7.05
CA PRO A 67 -21.81 33.77 7.67
C PRO A 67 -21.62 34.97 6.73
N PRO A 68 -21.56 36.21 7.26
CA PRO A 68 -21.35 37.39 6.44
C PRO A 68 -20.07 37.20 5.63
N VAL A 69 -20.19 37.31 4.31
CA VAL A 69 -19.06 37.23 3.38
C VAL A 69 -18.01 38.24 3.88
N PRO A 70 -16.75 37.81 4.12
CA PRO A 70 -15.70 38.72 4.54
C PRO A 70 -15.67 39.92 3.60
N ARG A 71 -15.89 41.12 4.14
CA ARG A 71 -15.71 42.37 3.39
C ARG A 71 -14.34 42.32 2.75
N GLU A 72 -14.31 42.52 1.44
CA GLU A 72 -13.08 42.56 0.65
C GLU A 72 -12.06 43.44 1.37
N LEU A 73 -10.98 42.80 1.82
CA LEU A 73 -9.84 43.54 2.34
C LEU A 73 -9.33 44.42 1.18
N PRO A 74 -9.16 45.73 1.39
CA PRO A 74 -8.62 46.61 0.36
C PRO A 74 -7.25 46.05 -0.05
N SER A 75 -7.14 45.62 -1.30
CA SER A 75 -5.90 45.14 -1.91
C SER A 75 -4.81 46.20 -1.73
N PRO A 76 -3.78 45.98 -0.90
CA PRO A 76 -2.73 46.95 -0.70
C PRO A 76 -1.61 46.67 -1.70
N PHE A 77 -1.91 46.63 -2.99
CA PHE A 77 -0.86 46.60 -4.02
C PHE A 77 -1.39 46.96 -5.42
N VAL A 78 -1.81 48.21 -5.59
CA VAL A 78 -1.82 48.84 -6.92
C VAL A 78 -1.08 50.17 -6.81
N GLU A 79 0.17 50.13 -6.37
CA GLU A 79 1.10 51.20 -6.71
C GLU A 79 1.58 50.97 -8.15
N GLU A 80 0.89 51.62 -9.06
CA GLU A 80 1.52 52.60 -9.94
C GLU A 80 2.88 52.19 -10.54
N ILE A 81 2.86 51.23 -11.47
CA ILE A 81 3.95 51.09 -12.45
C ILE A 81 3.79 52.23 -13.47
N ARG A 82 4.12 53.46 -13.05
CA ARG A 82 4.40 54.57 -13.95
C ARG A 82 5.74 54.32 -14.61
N SER A 83 5.74 54.41 -15.94
CA SER A 83 6.92 54.73 -16.77
C SER A 83 8.09 53.73 -16.67
N VAL A 84 7.93 52.57 -17.31
CA VAL A 84 9.09 51.78 -17.77
C VAL A 84 9.81 52.62 -18.83
N GLY A 85 10.94 53.20 -18.44
CA GLY A 85 11.85 53.90 -19.32
C GLY A 85 12.39 53.01 -20.43
N GLU A 86 12.85 53.67 -21.49
CA GLU A 86 13.48 53.10 -22.69
C GLU A 86 14.20 51.77 -22.44
N ALA A 87 13.81 50.76 -23.21
CA ALA A 87 14.41 49.45 -23.24
C ALA A 87 15.91 49.56 -23.51
N ARG A 88 16.72 49.46 -22.45
CA ARG A 88 18.16 49.25 -22.62
C ARG A 88 18.36 47.88 -23.28
N PRO A 89 19.18 47.77 -24.33
CA PRO A 89 19.47 46.49 -24.95
C PRO A 89 20.14 45.58 -23.92
N MET A 90 19.47 44.48 -23.57
CA MET A 90 20.06 43.44 -22.73
C MET A 90 21.29 42.87 -23.44
N VAL A 91 22.47 43.24 -22.96
CA VAL A 91 23.71 42.57 -23.33
C VAL A 91 23.63 41.16 -22.74
N LYS A 92 23.32 40.18 -23.57
CA LYS A 92 23.30 38.77 -23.19
C LYS A 92 24.69 38.44 -22.64
N PRO A 93 24.85 38.08 -21.35
CA PRO A 93 26.14 37.65 -20.85
C PRO A 93 26.55 36.43 -21.67
N ALA A 94 27.78 36.46 -22.20
CA ALA A 94 28.36 35.32 -22.91
C ALA A 94 28.50 34.18 -21.89
N PHE A 95 27.53 33.27 -21.86
CA PHE A 95 27.62 32.02 -21.13
C PHE A 95 28.85 31.29 -21.67
N ARG A 96 29.94 31.29 -20.90
CA ARG A 96 31.05 30.38 -21.13
C ARG A 96 30.46 28.99 -21.18
N ALA A 97 30.63 28.30 -22.32
CA ALA A 97 30.16 26.94 -22.49
C ALA A 97 30.71 26.10 -21.34
N ARG A 98 29.82 25.67 -20.43
CA ARG A 98 30.18 24.75 -19.36
C ARG A 98 30.69 23.49 -20.04
N PRO A 99 31.89 22.97 -19.71
CA PRO A 99 32.36 21.72 -20.27
C PRO A 99 31.31 20.64 -20.03
N ALA A 100 31.01 19.85 -21.06
CA ALA A 100 29.99 18.82 -21.00
C ALA A 100 30.31 17.89 -19.82
N PRO A 101 29.33 17.61 -18.93
CA PRO A 101 29.54 16.64 -17.86
C PRO A 101 29.93 15.29 -18.49
N PRO A 102 30.83 14.51 -17.85
CA PRO A 102 31.16 13.19 -18.34
C PRO A 102 29.88 12.34 -18.46
N PRO A 103 29.79 11.45 -19.46
CA PRO A 103 28.62 10.59 -19.62
C PRO A 103 28.43 9.76 -18.34
N LEU A 104 27.21 9.79 -17.80
CA LEU A 104 26.86 8.97 -16.65
C LEU A 104 27.10 7.49 -16.98
N PRO A 105 27.57 6.67 -16.02
CA PRO A 105 27.65 5.23 -16.23
C PRO A 105 26.26 4.70 -16.60
N PRO A 106 26.18 3.69 -17.49
CA PRO A 106 24.91 3.07 -17.81
C PRO A 106 24.29 2.50 -16.54
N PHE A 107 23.00 2.77 -16.31
CA PHE A 107 22.27 2.16 -15.21
C PHE A 107 22.43 0.64 -15.28
N PRO A 108 22.70 -0.04 -14.15
CA PRO A 108 22.77 -1.49 -14.13
C PRO A 108 21.43 -2.03 -14.63
N GLN A 109 21.45 -2.67 -15.79
CA GLN A 109 20.23 -3.27 -16.34
C GLN A 109 19.77 -4.37 -15.38
N PRO A 110 18.47 -4.46 -15.06
CA PRO A 110 17.94 -5.55 -14.26
C PRO A 110 18.34 -6.85 -14.94
N ARG A 111 19.22 -7.62 -14.29
CA ARG A 111 19.66 -8.91 -14.80
C ARG A 111 18.40 -9.77 -14.92
N ARG A 112 18.16 -10.31 -16.10
CA ARG A 112 17.12 -11.33 -16.29
C ARG A 112 17.60 -12.58 -15.57
N ILE A 113 17.18 -12.74 -14.32
CA ILE A 113 17.48 -13.92 -13.53
C ILE A 113 16.79 -15.09 -14.22
N SER A 114 17.55 -16.14 -14.53
CA SER A 114 16.99 -17.31 -15.17
C SER A 114 16.10 -18.09 -14.17
N PRO A 115 15.07 -18.81 -14.63
CA PRO A 115 14.26 -19.68 -13.76
C PRO A 115 15.10 -20.69 -12.96
N ALA A 116 16.26 -21.10 -13.50
CA ALA A 116 17.20 -21.98 -12.81
C ALA A 116 17.91 -21.30 -11.63
N GLU A 117 18.31 -20.03 -11.78
CA GLU A 117 18.89 -19.24 -10.69
C GLU A 117 17.85 -18.98 -9.58
N ILE A 118 16.60 -18.70 -9.94
CA ILE A 118 15.50 -18.53 -8.97
C ILE A 118 15.30 -19.82 -8.17
N ALA A 119 15.24 -20.98 -8.84
CA ALA A 119 15.08 -22.27 -8.18
C ALA A 119 16.26 -22.62 -7.26
N THR A 120 17.48 -22.18 -7.58
CA THR A 120 18.63 -22.37 -6.67
C THR A 120 18.54 -21.47 -5.43
N VAL A 121 18.05 -20.24 -5.57
CA VAL A 121 17.84 -19.32 -4.45
C VAL A 121 16.72 -19.82 -3.54
N GLU A 122 15.58 -20.23 -4.09
CA GLU A 122 14.47 -20.82 -3.32
C GLU A 122 14.92 -22.05 -2.51
N ARG A 123 15.72 -22.94 -3.09
CA ARG A 123 16.26 -24.11 -2.37
C ARG A 123 17.23 -23.74 -1.26
N MET A 124 17.99 -22.66 -1.41
CA MET A 124 18.87 -22.16 -0.35
C MET A 124 18.03 -21.53 0.77
N GLU A 125 17.05 -20.71 0.43
CA GLU A 125 16.12 -20.10 1.39
C GLU A 125 15.35 -21.14 2.19
N GLU A 126 14.79 -22.17 1.54
CA GLU A 126 14.09 -23.27 2.24
C GLU A 126 15.01 -24.00 3.23
N ARG A 127 16.29 -24.16 2.86
CA ARG A 127 17.28 -24.82 3.72
C ARG A 127 17.68 -23.93 4.91
N GLU A 128 17.81 -22.63 4.70
CA GLU A 128 18.08 -21.63 5.75
C GLU A 128 16.90 -21.56 6.74
N VAL A 129 15.68 -21.38 6.23
CA VAL A 129 14.45 -21.32 7.05
C VAL A 129 14.23 -22.63 7.81
N GLY A 130 14.55 -23.77 7.18
CA GLY A 130 14.50 -25.07 7.84
C GLY A 130 15.52 -25.23 8.97
N ARG A 131 16.68 -24.57 8.90
CA ARG A 131 17.67 -24.54 10.00
C ARG A 131 17.20 -23.65 11.13
N GLU A 132 16.76 -22.44 10.82
CA GLU A 132 16.23 -21.49 11.83
C GLU A 132 15.05 -22.09 12.59
N ARG A 133 14.11 -22.72 11.88
CA ARG A 133 12.97 -23.40 12.54
C ARG A 133 13.42 -24.49 13.50
N LYS A 134 14.42 -25.29 13.13
CA LYS A 134 14.97 -26.34 14.00
C LYS A 134 15.70 -25.75 15.20
N GLU A 135 16.45 -24.65 15.00
CA GLU A 135 17.14 -23.94 16.07
C GLU A 135 16.15 -23.35 17.08
N ILE A 136 15.09 -22.69 16.61
CA ILE A 136 14.01 -22.18 17.46
C ILE A 136 13.31 -23.33 18.22
N GLU A 137 13.09 -24.46 17.55
CA GLU A 137 12.49 -25.63 18.18
C GLU A 137 13.41 -26.26 19.25
N GLU A 138 14.71 -26.31 19.00
CA GLU A 138 15.70 -26.76 19.99
C GLU A 138 15.79 -25.80 21.18
N LEU A 139 15.76 -24.49 20.95
CA LEU A 139 15.71 -23.49 22.01
C LEU A 139 14.44 -23.64 22.86
N LYS A 140 13.29 -23.92 22.24
CA LYS A 140 12.05 -24.26 22.96
C LYS A 140 12.17 -25.56 23.76
N LYS A 141 12.85 -26.58 23.25
CA LYS A 141 13.11 -27.83 23.99
C LYS A 141 14.08 -27.64 25.16
N ARG A 142 15.01 -26.70 25.03
CA ARG A 142 15.96 -26.29 26.08
C ARG A 142 15.39 -25.25 27.04
N ALA A 143 14.17 -24.74 26.81
CA ALA A 143 13.52 -23.83 27.73
C ALA A 143 13.48 -24.48 29.12
N PRO A 144 14.01 -23.81 30.16
CA PRO A 144 14.10 -24.41 31.47
C PRO A 144 12.69 -24.75 31.94
N LYS A 145 12.44 -26.03 32.27
CA LYS A 145 11.18 -26.51 32.88
C LYS A 145 10.93 -25.94 34.29
N LYS A 146 11.78 -25.00 34.74
CA LYS A 146 11.74 -24.39 36.06
C LYS A 146 11.01 -23.06 35.94
N THR A 147 10.28 -22.71 36.99
CA THR A 147 9.66 -21.39 37.13
C THR A 147 10.73 -20.31 37.01
N ILE A 148 10.55 -19.43 36.04
CA ILE A 148 11.39 -18.24 35.86
C ILE A 148 10.83 -17.19 36.81
N PHE A 149 11.65 -16.75 37.77
CA PHE A 149 11.33 -15.63 38.64
C PHE A 149 12.02 -14.39 38.07
N VAL A 150 11.23 -13.39 37.72
CA VAL A 150 11.70 -12.09 37.24
C VAL A 150 11.50 -11.08 38.35
N GLU A 151 12.43 -10.15 38.53
CA GLU A 151 12.25 -9.07 39.49
C GLU A 151 11.06 -8.20 39.08
N ILE A 152 10.28 -7.74 40.06
CA ILE A 152 9.09 -6.91 39.80
C ILE A 152 9.47 -5.62 39.04
N ASN A 153 10.68 -5.09 39.26
CA ASN A 153 11.16 -3.89 38.60
C ASN A 153 11.40 -4.16 37.11
N ASP A 154 12.15 -5.20 36.78
CA ASP A 154 12.42 -5.61 35.38
C ASP A 154 11.12 -5.91 34.62
N PHE A 155 10.15 -6.54 35.28
CA PHE A 155 8.85 -6.80 34.65
C PHE A 155 8.08 -5.53 34.34
N LYS A 156 8.15 -4.50 35.20
CA LYS A 156 7.51 -3.21 34.97
C LYS A 156 8.15 -2.46 33.80
N GLU A 157 9.48 -2.42 33.75
CA GLU A 157 10.23 -1.80 32.64
C GLU A 157 9.87 -2.47 31.31
N LEU A 158 9.77 -3.80 31.28
CA LEU A 158 9.36 -4.53 30.09
C LEU A 158 7.92 -4.22 29.67
N LEU A 159 7.00 -4.05 30.63
CA LEU A 159 5.63 -3.63 30.33
C LEU A 159 5.54 -2.20 29.81
N GLU A 160 6.35 -1.29 30.35
CA GLU A 160 6.46 0.10 29.89
C GLU A 160 6.99 0.14 28.44
N GLY A 161 8.07 -0.58 28.15
CA GLY A 161 8.60 -0.69 26.79
C GLY A 161 7.60 -1.33 25.80
N ILE A 162 6.78 -2.29 26.23
CA ILE A 162 5.68 -2.81 25.40
C ILE A 162 4.60 -1.74 25.17
N GLY A 163 4.35 -0.89 26.16
CA GLY A 163 3.46 0.27 26.04
C GLY A 163 3.95 1.22 24.95
N ASP A 164 5.21 1.64 25.02
CA ASP A 164 5.83 2.55 24.06
C ASP A 164 5.81 1.97 22.64
N ILE A 165 6.12 0.67 22.49
CA ILE A 165 6.06 -0.01 21.19
C ILE A 165 4.64 0.04 20.61
N ARG A 166 3.61 -0.15 21.45
CA ARG A 166 2.22 -0.10 21.01
C ARG A 166 1.79 1.31 20.61
N GLU A 167 2.24 2.31 21.36
CA GLU A 167 1.98 3.71 21.04
C GLU A 167 2.61 4.07 19.69
N HIS A 168 3.89 3.79 19.51
CA HIS A 168 4.57 4.00 18.23
C HIS A 168 3.91 3.24 17.08
N LEU A 169 3.47 1.99 17.31
CA LEU A 169 2.75 1.23 16.29
C LEU A 169 1.46 1.94 15.86
N GLY A 170 0.70 2.48 16.82
CA GLY A 170 -0.49 3.29 16.53
C GLY A 170 -0.18 4.59 15.78
N GLU A 171 0.92 5.26 16.12
CA GLU A 171 1.39 6.44 15.38
C GLU A 171 1.75 6.10 13.93
N HIS A 172 2.46 4.99 13.71
CA HIS A 172 2.83 4.52 12.39
C HIS A 172 1.61 4.12 11.55
N GLU A 173 0.63 3.43 12.14
CA GLU A 173 -0.65 3.12 11.49
C GLU A 173 -1.38 4.41 11.06
N ALA A 174 -1.45 5.41 11.94
CA ALA A 174 -2.06 6.70 11.61
C ALA A 174 -1.31 7.44 10.48
N ILE A 175 0.02 7.32 10.41
CA ILE A 175 0.82 7.86 9.30
C ILE A 175 0.54 7.11 8.00
N LEU A 176 0.43 5.78 8.05
CA LEU A 176 0.07 4.98 6.87
C LEU A 176 -1.32 5.34 6.33
N ASP A 177 -2.30 5.54 7.22
CA ASP A 177 -3.63 5.99 6.82
C ASP A 177 -3.60 7.36 6.13
N LYS A 178 -2.80 8.30 6.67
CA LYS A 178 -2.58 9.61 6.02
C LYS A 178 -1.92 9.46 4.65
N LEU A 179 -0.94 8.57 4.52
CA LEU A 179 -0.25 8.33 3.25
C LEU A 179 -1.21 7.75 2.20
N VAL A 180 -2.08 6.82 2.59
CA VAL A 180 -3.13 6.27 1.72
C VAL A 180 -4.11 7.36 1.30
N ALA A 181 -4.51 8.24 2.21
CA ALA A 181 -5.39 9.36 1.88
C ALA A 181 -4.75 10.32 0.85
N ILE A 182 -3.47 10.68 1.03
CA ILE A 182 -2.71 11.53 0.09
C ILE A 182 -2.63 10.86 -1.28
N LYS A 183 -2.27 9.57 -1.33
CA LYS A 183 -2.21 8.81 -2.59
C LYS A 183 -3.55 8.82 -3.32
N ASN A 184 -4.65 8.58 -2.61
CA ASN A 184 -5.98 8.60 -3.21
C ASN A 184 -6.36 10.00 -3.75
N GLU A 185 -5.90 11.07 -3.12
CA GLU A 185 -6.09 12.43 -3.61
C GLU A 185 -5.24 12.72 -4.85
N GLU A 186 -3.98 12.29 -4.86
CA GLU A 186 -3.10 12.37 -6.03
C GLU A 186 -3.69 11.61 -7.23
N ASP A 187 -4.17 10.38 -7.03
CA ASP A 187 -4.80 9.58 -8.08
C ASP A 187 -6.04 10.29 -8.65
N ARG A 188 -6.86 10.95 -7.81
CA ARG A 188 -7.99 11.77 -8.27
C ARG A 188 -7.55 12.98 -9.10
N HIS A 189 -6.47 13.64 -8.71
CA HIS A 189 -5.91 14.75 -9.48
C HIS A 189 -5.38 14.27 -10.84
N PHE A 190 -4.73 13.11 -10.86
CA PHE A 190 -4.24 12.48 -12.08
C PHE A 190 -5.38 12.16 -13.05
N ASP A 191 -6.46 11.53 -12.57
CA ASP A 191 -7.65 11.24 -13.36
C ASP A 191 -8.27 12.52 -13.94
N LYS A 192 -8.33 13.58 -13.14
CA LYS A 192 -8.84 14.89 -13.58
C LYS A 192 -7.98 15.49 -14.69
N TRP A 193 -6.66 15.46 -14.54
CA TRP A 193 -5.74 15.96 -15.57
C TRP A 193 -5.80 15.12 -16.84
N GLN A 194 -5.92 13.81 -16.72
CA GLN A 194 -6.09 12.91 -17.86
C GLN A 194 -7.38 13.21 -18.63
N ALA A 195 -8.49 13.45 -17.92
CA ALA A 195 -9.75 13.86 -18.54
C ALA A 195 -9.62 15.21 -19.27
N GLN A 196 -8.98 16.20 -18.65
CA GLN A 196 -8.73 17.51 -19.26
C GLN A 196 -7.83 17.42 -20.49
N LEU A 197 -6.77 16.61 -20.44
CA LEU A 197 -5.86 16.41 -21.56
C LEU A 197 -6.57 15.72 -22.74
N THR A 198 -7.41 14.74 -22.44
CA THR A 198 -8.22 14.05 -23.46
C THR A 198 -9.21 15.00 -24.14
N ASP A 199 -9.86 15.89 -23.37
CA ASP A 199 -10.75 16.93 -23.92
C ASP A 199 -9.99 17.93 -24.81
N LEU A 200 -8.82 18.40 -24.36
CA LEU A 200 -7.94 19.25 -25.16
C LEU A 200 -7.51 18.57 -26.46
N GLN A 201 -7.15 17.30 -26.42
CA GLN A 201 -6.79 16.53 -27.62
C GLN A 201 -7.97 16.44 -28.60
N ARG A 202 -9.19 16.18 -28.10
CA ARG A 202 -10.40 16.15 -28.94
C ARG A 202 -10.69 17.51 -29.58
N LYS A 203 -10.55 18.59 -28.80
CA LYS A 203 -10.73 19.97 -29.29
C LYS A 203 -9.69 20.31 -30.35
N LEU A 204 -8.43 19.92 -30.15
CA LEU A 204 -7.36 20.15 -31.11
C LEU A 204 -7.60 19.40 -32.42
N LEU A 205 -8.01 18.13 -32.34
CA LEU A 205 -8.41 17.34 -33.51
C LEU A 205 -9.61 17.94 -34.25
N PHE A 206 -10.57 18.50 -33.52
CA PHE A 206 -11.72 19.17 -34.12
C PHE A 206 -11.31 20.43 -34.90
N VAL A 207 -10.44 21.26 -34.29
CA VAL A 207 -9.88 22.46 -34.94
C VAL A 207 -9.10 22.07 -36.19
N ASP A 208 -8.26 21.05 -36.10
CA ASP A 208 -7.47 20.52 -37.22
C ASP A 208 -8.37 20.09 -38.39
N LYS A 209 -9.37 19.24 -38.14
CA LYS A 209 -10.36 18.83 -39.15
C LYS A 209 -11.08 20.02 -39.78
N THR A 210 -11.54 20.97 -38.95
CA THR A 210 -12.28 22.14 -39.42
C THR A 210 -11.42 23.03 -40.32
N LEU A 211 -10.14 23.21 -40.00
CA LEU A 211 -9.23 24.06 -40.78
C LEU A 211 -8.81 23.42 -42.11
N PHE A 212 -8.64 22.09 -42.16
CA PHE A 212 -8.09 21.41 -43.32
C PHE A 212 -9.12 20.73 -44.23
N GLU A 213 -10.30 20.32 -43.75
CA GLU A 213 -11.33 19.70 -44.59
C GLU A 213 -12.15 20.73 -45.39
N THR A 214 -12.28 21.98 -44.90
CA THR A 214 -13.08 23.04 -45.54
C THR A 214 -12.44 23.63 -46.81
N LYS A 215 -11.16 23.35 -47.10
CA LYS A 215 -10.46 23.89 -48.28
C LYS A 215 -10.48 22.97 -49.52
N TYR A 216 -11.14 21.82 -49.45
CA TYR A 216 -11.17 20.81 -50.52
C TYR A 216 -12.57 20.55 -51.13
N VAL A 217 -13.50 21.51 -50.98
CA VAL A 217 -14.79 21.54 -51.68
C VAL A 217 -14.88 22.85 -52.45
#